data_AF-A0A379Z7X8-F1
#
_entry.id   AF-A0A379Z7X8-F1
#
_cell.length_a   1.000
_cell.length_b   1.000
_cell.length_c   1.000
_cell.angle_alpha   90.00
_cell.angle_beta   90.00
_cell.angle_gamma   90.00
#
_symmetry.space_group_name_H-M   'P 1'
#
loop_
_entity.id
_entity.type
_entity.pdbx_description
1 polymer ?
#
loop_
_entity_poly.entity_id
_entity_poly.type
_entity_poly.pdbx_seq_one_letter_code
_entity_poly.pdbx_strand_id
1 'polypeptide(L)'
;MQGWNSLSVETQEKIIGRHKQSNIELDEAVKPSSSHSSLTTITDEQGNEVKILRDNMPFGRPGLREFGTYFIGYARSPQPIEQMLENMFIGRPAGNYDRLLDFSRAVTGTLFFVPSRPAAGSAGRSQRRRTALIGRNAGPQRSALGDPAALRVDHRLAVFFAEGAALRIRQNLQHRLRRTA
;
A
#
# COMPACT_ATOMS: atom_id res chain seq x y z
N MET A 1 -2.10 -21.87 -9.34
CA MET A 1 -3.35 -22.08 -10.10
C MET A 1 -4.04 -23.42 -9.83
N GLN A 2 -3.36 -24.58 -9.88
CA GLN A 2 -4.03 -25.88 -9.66
C GLN A 2 -4.83 -25.94 -8.34
N GLY A 3 -4.20 -25.58 -7.21
CA GLY A 3 -4.88 -25.58 -5.90
C GLY A 3 -6.06 -24.61 -5.80
N TRP A 4 -6.01 -23.46 -6.47
CA TRP A 4 -7.14 -22.52 -6.52
C TRP A 4 -8.29 -23.10 -7.34
N ASN A 5 -7.98 -23.64 -8.51
CA ASN A 5 -8.96 -24.18 -9.44
C ASN A 5 -9.60 -25.50 -8.98
N SER A 6 -9.01 -26.21 -8.01
CA SER A 6 -9.63 -27.38 -7.39
C SER A 6 -10.70 -27.05 -6.36
N LEU A 7 -10.78 -25.78 -5.91
CA LEU A 7 -11.83 -25.35 -4.99
C LEU A 7 -13.17 -25.18 -5.73
N SER A 8 -14.27 -25.43 -5.02
CA SER A 8 -15.60 -25.05 -5.50
C SER A 8 -15.71 -23.53 -5.62
N VAL A 9 -16.65 -23.05 -6.44
CA VAL A 9 -16.90 -21.61 -6.60
C VAL A 9 -17.27 -20.97 -5.27
N GLU A 10 -18.13 -21.61 -4.48
CA GLU A 10 -18.60 -21.12 -3.19
C GLU A 10 -17.44 -20.95 -2.19
N THR A 11 -16.43 -21.82 -2.28
CA THR A 11 -15.24 -21.73 -1.44
C THR A 11 -14.34 -20.57 -1.89
N GLN A 12 -14.17 -20.39 -3.20
CA GLN A 12 -13.44 -19.23 -3.74
C GLN A 12 -14.15 -17.91 -3.36
N GLU A 13 -15.47 -17.85 -3.46
CA GLU A 13 -16.27 -16.69 -3.08
C GLU A 13 -16.12 -16.36 -1.59
N LYS A 14 -16.11 -17.37 -0.71
CA LYS A 14 -15.84 -17.19 0.73
C LYS A 14 -14.43 -16.69 1.03
N ILE A 15 -13.43 -17.10 0.25
CA ILE A 15 -12.05 -16.62 0.39
C ILE A 15 -11.95 -15.15 -0.04
N ILE A 16 -12.61 -14.76 -1.14
CA ILE A 16 -12.57 -13.39 -1.65
C ILE A 16 -13.51 -12.45 -0.86
N GLY A 17 -14.66 -12.95 -0.43
CA GLY A 17 -15.75 -12.19 0.19
C GLY A 17 -16.75 -11.61 -0.81
N ARG A 18 -16.76 -12.08 -2.06
CA ARG A 18 -17.66 -11.62 -3.13
C ARG A 18 -18.07 -12.77 -4.04
N HIS A 19 -19.27 -12.68 -4.62
CA HIS A 19 -19.72 -13.60 -5.66
C HIS A 19 -18.86 -13.47 -6.92
N LYS A 20 -18.46 -14.61 -7.50
CA LYS A 20 -17.46 -14.70 -8.55
C LYS A 20 -17.96 -14.14 -9.89
N GLN A 21 -19.21 -14.42 -10.24
CA GLN A 21 -19.78 -14.00 -11.52
C GLN A 21 -20.41 -12.61 -11.45
N SER A 22 -21.18 -12.31 -10.41
CA SER A 22 -21.88 -11.03 -10.27
C SER A 22 -21.02 -9.92 -9.64
N ASN A 23 -19.90 -10.27 -9.02
CA ASN A 23 -19.05 -9.37 -8.25
C ASN A 23 -19.81 -8.62 -7.14
N ILE A 24 -20.91 -9.18 -6.65
CA ILE A 24 -21.68 -8.65 -5.51
C ILE A 24 -21.00 -9.09 -4.22
N GLU A 25 -20.96 -8.22 -3.22
CA GLU A 25 -20.40 -8.57 -1.91
C GLU A 25 -21.25 -9.63 -1.22
N LEU A 26 -20.60 -10.55 -0.51
CA LEU A 26 -21.34 -11.51 0.31
C LEU A 26 -21.97 -10.83 1.52
N ASP A 27 -23.17 -11.28 1.90
CA ASP A 27 -23.84 -10.84 3.11
C ASP A 27 -22.99 -11.10 4.35
N GLU A 28 -23.03 -10.19 5.33
CA GLU A 28 -22.25 -10.30 6.58
C GLU A 28 -22.51 -11.61 7.34
N ALA A 29 -23.72 -12.18 7.22
CA ALA A 29 -24.08 -13.44 7.87
C ALA A 29 -23.32 -14.66 7.31
N VAL A 30 -22.84 -14.59 6.07
CA VAL A 30 -22.16 -15.70 5.39
C VAL A 30 -20.70 -15.39 5.04
N LYS A 31 -20.32 -14.11 5.05
CA LYS A 31 -18.98 -13.63 4.75
C LYS A 31 -18.03 -13.96 5.89
N PRO A 32 -17.00 -14.80 5.67
CA PRO A 32 -16.03 -15.11 6.71
C PRO A 32 -15.24 -13.87 7.15
N SER A 33 -14.89 -13.79 8.43
CA SER A 33 -14.04 -12.73 8.97
C SER A 33 -12.60 -12.78 8.41
N SER A 34 -12.15 -13.94 7.92
CA SER A 34 -10.87 -14.13 7.23
C SER A 34 -10.93 -13.93 5.72
N SER A 35 -12.07 -13.52 5.17
CA SER A 35 -12.15 -13.23 3.73
C SER A 35 -11.29 -12.01 3.39
N HIS A 36 -10.77 -11.99 2.15
CA HIS A 36 -9.94 -10.90 1.67
C HIS A 36 -10.62 -9.54 1.82
N SER A 37 -11.91 -9.43 1.47
CA SER A 37 -12.66 -8.18 1.64
C SER A 37 -12.81 -7.78 3.11
N SER A 38 -13.15 -8.72 4.01
CA SER A 38 -13.29 -8.42 5.45
C SER A 38 -11.99 -7.88 6.06
N LEU A 39 -10.84 -8.46 5.70
CA LEU A 39 -9.54 -8.06 6.26
C LEU A 39 -8.98 -6.78 5.64
N THR A 40 -9.41 -6.44 4.42
CA THR A 40 -9.00 -5.22 3.70
C THR A 40 -9.98 -4.05 3.86
N THR A 41 -11.16 -4.27 4.43
CA THR A 41 -12.03 -3.19 4.91
C THR A 41 -11.53 -2.71 6.27
N ILE A 42 -11.13 -1.44 6.35
CA ILE A 42 -10.64 -0.82 7.58
C ILE A 42 -11.41 0.46 7.87
N THR A 43 -11.56 0.79 9.15
CA THR A 43 -12.23 2.00 9.62
C THR A 43 -11.27 2.86 10.43
N ASP A 44 -11.44 4.18 10.39
CA ASP A 44 -10.72 5.11 11.25
C ASP A 44 -11.30 5.15 12.68
N GLU A 45 -10.72 6.00 13.53
CA GLU A 45 -11.14 6.20 14.93
C GLU A 45 -12.58 6.75 15.06
N GLN A 46 -13.10 7.34 13.99
CA GLN A 46 -14.45 7.91 13.91
C GLN A 46 -15.45 6.92 13.30
N GLY A 47 -15.00 5.71 12.93
CA GLY A 47 -15.80 4.67 12.30
C GLY A 47 -15.98 4.82 10.79
N ASN A 48 -15.29 5.77 10.14
CA ASN A 48 -15.38 5.94 8.69
C ASN A 48 -14.49 4.93 7.96
N GLU A 49 -15.00 4.37 6.87
CA GLU A 49 -14.21 3.46 6.02
C GLU A 49 -13.04 4.20 5.35
N VAL A 50 -11.82 3.70 5.56
CA VAL A 50 -10.62 4.27 4.93
C VAL A 50 -10.33 3.52 3.63
N LYS A 51 -10.43 4.25 2.52
CA LYS A 51 -10.25 3.69 1.17
C LYS A 51 -8.84 3.92 0.64
N ILE A 52 -8.39 2.95 -0.13
CA ILE A 52 -7.19 3.05 -0.97
C ILE A 52 -7.60 2.92 -2.44
N LEU A 53 -6.79 3.47 -3.34
CA LEU A 53 -6.94 3.25 -4.78
C LEU A 53 -6.03 2.10 -5.19
N ARG A 54 -6.58 1.07 -5.83
CA ARG A 54 -5.83 -0.09 -6.33
C ARG A 54 -5.91 -0.17 -7.84
N ASP A 55 -4.84 -0.62 -8.47
CA ASP A 55 -4.79 -0.86 -9.91
C ASP A 55 -4.10 -2.20 -10.20
N ASN A 56 -4.73 -3.28 -9.73
CA ASN A 56 -4.13 -4.61 -9.80
C ASN A 56 -4.12 -5.13 -11.24
N MET A 57 -2.95 -5.58 -11.72
CA MET A 57 -2.78 -6.07 -13.08
C MET A 57 -2.43 -7.56 -13.10
N PRO A 58 -3.09 -8.39 -13.93
CA PRO A 58 -2.68 -9.78 -14.12
C PRO A 58 -1.37 -9.84 -14.94
N PHE A 59 -0.51 -10.79 -14.62
CA PHE A 59 0.67 -11.12 -15.43
C PHE A 59 0.93 -12.63 -15.40
N GLY A 60 1.67 -13.15 -16.37
CA GLY A 60 2.02 -14.56 -16.36
C GLY A 60 2.79 -15.03 -17.58
N ARG A 61 3.37 -16.22 -17.45
CA ARG A 61 4.05 -16.97 -18.51
C ARG A 61 3.45 -18.38 -18.54
N PRO A 62 2.40 -18.62 -19.35
CA PRO A 62 1.67 -19.89 -19.32
C PRO A 62 2.57 -21.11 -19.56
N GLY A 63 3.54 -21.01 -20.47
CA GLY A 63 4.51 -22.08 -20.74
C GLY A 63 5.42 -22.43 -19.55
N LEU A 64 5.57 -21.51 -18.59
CA LEU A 64 6.34 -21.70 -17.36
C LEU A 64 5.43 -21.89 -16.13
N ARG A 65 4.11 -22.01 -16.33
CA ARG A 65 3.09 -22.13 -15.28
C ARG A 65 3.09 -20.97 -14.28
N GLU A 66 3.49 -19.77 -14.72
CA GLU A 66 3.47 -18.57 -13.91
C GLU A 66 2.19 -17.79 -14.16
N PHE A 67 1.45 -17.55 -13.08
CA PHE A 67 0.23 -16.76 -13.07
C PHE A 67 0.29 -15.91 -11.81
N GLY A 68 0.27 -14.59 -11.99
CA GLY A 68 0.47 -13.65 -10.90
C GLY A 68 -0.42 -12.43 -11.03
N THR A 69 -0.52 -11.73 -9.91
CA THR A 69 -1.19 -10.44 -9.81
C THR A 69 -0.16 -9.43 -9.33
N TYR A 70 -0.02 -8.35 -10.09
CA TYR A 70 0.76 -7.20 -9.67
C TYR A 70 -0.13 -6.31 -8.82
N PHE A 71 0.13 -6.26 -7.51
CA PHE A 71 -0.57 -5.35 -6.61
C PHE A 71 0.12 -3.98 -6.61
N ILE A 72 -0.69 -2.94 -6.84
CA ILE A 72 -0.31 -1.56 -6.57
C ILE A 72 -1.45 -0.86 -5.82
N GLY A 73 -1.10 -0.23 -4.70
CA GLY A 73 -2.02 0.52 -3.85
C GLY A 73 -1.53 1.94 -3.65
N TYR A 74 -2.42 2.90 -3.86
CA TYR A 74 -2.21 4.32 -3.59
C TYR A 74 -3.05 4.76 -2.40
N ALA A 75 -2.41 5.47 -1.48
CA ALA A 75 -3.07 6.02 -0.30
C ALA A 75 -2.49 7.40 0.04
N ARG A 76 -3.26 8.20 0.78
CA ARG A 76 -2.79 9.50 1.28
C ARG A 76 -1.64 9.34 2.28
N SER A 77 -1.61 8.22 2.99
CA SER A 77 -0.58 7.85 3.95
C SER A 77 -0.33 6.34 3.91
N PRO A 78 0.80 5.84 4.42
CA PRO A 78 1.08 4.39 4.42
C PRO A 78 0.17 3.59 5.34
N GLN A 79 -0.32 4.19 6.43
CA GLN A 79 -0.93 3.44 7.53
C GLN A 79 -2.11 2.55 7.08
N PRO A 80 -3.03 3.00 6.21
CA PRO A 80 -4.11 2.16 5.69
C PRO A 80 -3.60 0.88 5.02
N ILE A 81 -2.60 0.99 4.15
CA ILE A 81 -2.05 -0.17 3.42
C ILE A 81 -1.30 -1.09 4.38
N GLU A 82 -0.51 -0.52 5.31
CA GLU A 82 0.20 -1.31 6.32
C GLU A 82 -0.78 -2.08 7.22
N GLN A 83 -1.88 -1.47 7.64
CA GLN A 83 -2.93 -2.13 8.42
C GLN A 83 -3.62 -3.26 7.64
N MET A 84 -3.94 -3.02 6.36
CA MET A 84 -4.51 -4.08 5.50
C MET A 84 -3.53 -5.25 5.37
N LEU A 85 -2.25 -4.98 5.15
CA LEU A 85 -1.21 -6.01 5.06
C LEU A 85 -1.04 -6.76 6.40
N GLU A 86 -1.09 -6.07 7.53
CA GLU A 86 -1.04 -6.69 8.86
C GLU A 86 -2.23 -7.64 9.08
N ASN A 87 -3.44 -7.16 8.79
CA ASN A 87 -4.66 -7.99 8.85
C ASN A 87 -4.54 -9.21 7.93
N MET A 88 -4.00 -9.04 6.72
CA MET A 88 -3.86 -10.13 5.76
C MET A 88 -2.82 -11.17 6.18
N PHE A 89 -1.62 -10.75 6.62
CA PHE A 89 -0.50 -11.67 6.87
C PHE A 89 -0.44 -12.22 8.30
N ILE A 90 -0.92 -11.47 9.29
CA ILE A 90 -0.95 -11.90 10.70
C ILE A 90 -2.33 -12.42 11.06
N GLY A 91 -3.37 -11.78 10.52
CA GLY A 91 -4.76 -12.07 10.87
C GLY A 91 -5.33 -11.13 11.91
N ARG A 92 -6.65 -11.00 11.88
CA ARG A 92 -7.43 -10.25 12.87
C ARG A 92 -8.61 -11.10 13.37
N PRO A 93 -8.59 -11.59 14.62
CA PRO A 93 -7.45 -11.60 15.56
C PRO A 93 -6.27 -12.44 15.00
N ALA A 94 -5.09 -12.36 15.64
CA ALA A 94 -3.89 -13.05 15.17
C ALA A 94 -4.16 -14.55 14.91
N GLY A 95 -3.73 -15.04 13.75
CA GLY A 95 -4.03 -16.38 13.23
C GLY A 95 -5.24 -16.44 12.29
N ASN A 96 -6.14 -15.46 12.32
CA ASN A 96 -7.26 -15.34 11.36
C ASN A 96 -6.82 -14.53 10.11
N TYR A 97 -5.81 -15.05 9.42
CA TYR A 97 -5.16 -14.41 8.27
C TYR A 97 -6.00 -14.55 6.99
N ASP A 98 -5.61 -13.81 5.95
CA ASP A 98 -6.29 -13.82 4.66
C ASP A 98 -6.01 -15.12 3.88
N ARG A 99 -7.07 -15.89 3.65
CA ARG A 99 -7.00 -17.17 2.92
C ARG A 99 -6.59 -17.04 1.47
N LEU A 100 -6.64 -15.84 0.87
CA LEU A 100 -6.09 -15.60 -0.46
C LEU A 100 -4.57 -15.89 -0.50
N LEU A 101 -3.87 -15.69 0.62
CA LEU A 101 -2.43 -15.94 0.72
C LEU A 101 -2.05 -17.43 0.65
N ASP A 102 -3.01 -18.35 0.87
CA ASP A 102 -2.80 -19.79 0.64
C ASP A 102 -2.56 -20.11 -0.84
N PHE A 103 -3.00 -19.21 -1.74
CA PHE A 103 -2.88 -19.36 -3.20
C PHE A 103 -2.00 -18.28 -3.84
N SER A 104 -1.62 -17.26 -3.07
CA SER A 104 -0.91 -16.07 -3.54
C SER A 104 0.35 -15.86 -2.72
N ARG A 105 1.51 -16.01 -3.35
CA ARG A 105 2.80 -15.75 -2.70
C ARG A 105 3.29 -14.36 -3.07
N ALA A 106 3.38 -13.48 -2.07
CA ALA A 106 4.10 -12.22 -2.22
C ALA A 106 5.59 -12.53 -2.40
N VAL A 107 6.11 -12.26 -3.59
CA VAL A 107 7.54 -12.40 -3.85
C VAL A 107 8.33 -11.18 -3.40
N THR A 108 7.65 -10.07 -3.06
CA THR A 108 8.20 -8.70 -2.88
C THR A 108 7.56 -7.93 -1.73
N GLY A 109 8.05 -6.72 -1.49
CA GLY A 109 7.26 -5.54 -1.13
C GLY A 109 8.11 -4.27 -1.32
N THR A 110 7.55 -3.16 -1.75
CA THR A 110 8.28 -1.88 -1.84
C THR A 110 7.32 -0.73 -1.63
N LEU A 111 7.79 0.34 -1.03
CA LEU A 111 7.01 1.51 -0.69
C LEU A 111 7.70 2.72 -1.28
N PHE A 112 6.96 3.52 -2.05
CA PHE A 112 7.44 4.68 -2.77
C PHE A 112 6.58 5.89 -2.42
N PHE A 113 7.23 7.04 -2.34
CA PHE A 113 6.55 8.32 -2.31
C PHE A 113 6.30 8.80 -3.75
N VAL A 114 5.06 9.20 -4.05
CA VAL A 114 4.69 9.77 -5.34
C VAL A 114 4.54 11.29 -5.18
N PRO A 115 5.55 12.08 -5.56
CA PRO A 115 5.49 13.53 -5.42
C PRO A 115 4.40 14.13 -6.31
N SER A 116 3.89 15.30 -5.91
CA SER A 116 3.07 16.11 -6.80
C SER A 116 3.86 16.52 -8.05
N ARG A 117 3.17 16.79 -9.16
CA ARG A 117 3.81 17.12 -10.44
C ARG A 117 4.84 18.27 -10.34
N PRO A 118 4.58 19.37 -9.61
CA PRO A 118 5.59 20.43 -9.45
C PRO A 118 6.85 19.95 -8.71
N ALA A 119 6.67 19.13 -7.66
CA ALA A 119 7.79 18.60 -6.89
C ALA A 119 8.63 17.60 -7.72
N ALA A 120 8.00 16.78 -8.55
CA ALA A 120 8.69 15.85 -9.45
C ALA A 120 9.63 16.58 -10.44
N GLY A 121 9.20 17.71 -11.01
CA GLY A 121 10.04 18.52 -11.91
C GLY A 121 11.24 19.20 -11.24
N SER A 122 11.21 19.33 -9.91
CA SER A 122 12.30 19.91 -9.11
C SER A 122 13.34 18.88 -8.64
N ALA A 123 12.99 17.59 -8.63
CA ALA A 123 13.83 16.50 -8.10
C ALA A 123 15.15 16.29 -8.86
N GLY A 124 15.26 16.80 -10.08
CA GLY A 124 16.50 16.79 -10.89
C GLY A 124 17.32 18.08 -10.81
N ARG A 125 16.81 19.15 -10.19
CA ARG A 125 17.56 20.39 -10.01
C ARG A 125 18.40 20.29 -8.74
N SER A 126 19.49 19.53 -8.82
CA SER A 126 20.58 19.67 -7.86
C SER A 126 20.91 21.16 -7.73
N GLN A 127 20.72 21.70 -6.53
CA GLN A 127 21.36 22.94 -6.15
C GLN A 127 22.88 22.73 -6.31
N ARG A 128 23.41 23.06 -7.48
CA ARG A 128 24.77 23.57 -7.58
C ARG A 128 24.78 24.86 -6.77
N ARG A 129 24.92 24.74 -5.45
CA ARG A 129 25.39 25.84 -4.61
C ARG A 129 26.76 26.20 -5.19
N ARG A 130 26.78 27.24 -6.03
CA ARG A 130 28.01 27.98 -6.29
C ARG A 130 28.44 28.51 -4.93
N THR A 131 29.46 27.90 -4.35
CA THR A 131 30.23 28.52 -3.27
C THR A 131 30.94 29.72 -3.87
N ALA A 132 30.23 30.84 -4.02
CA ALA A 132 30.84 32.12 -4.25
C ALA A 132 31.33 32.62 -2.89
N LEU A 133 32.63 32.45 -2.68
CA LEU A 133 33.39 33.14 -1.65
C LEU A 133 33.20 34.65 -1.90
N ILE A 134 32.45 35.37 -1.06
CA ILE A 134 32.41 36.84 -1.11
C ILE A 134 32.53 37.36 0.32
N GLY A 135 33.63 38.06 0.56
CA GLY A 135 33.89 38.79 1.80
C GLY A 135 33.01 40.03 1.95
N ARG A 136 32.74 40.34 3.22
CA ARG A 136 32.58 41.67 3.86
C ARG A 136 31.92 42.83 3.07
N ASN A 137 30.73 43.24 3.53
CA ASN A 137 30.38 44.55 4.15
C ASN A 137 29.00 45.13 3.76
N ALA A 138 28.18 45.35 4.82
CA ALA A 138 27.23 46.44 5.14
C ALA A 138 26.31 47.11 4.08
N GLY A 139 25.01 47.23 4.42
CA GLY A 139 24.12 48.33 3.97
C GLY A 139 22.63 47.95 3.76
N PRO A 140 21.62 48.79 4.09
CA PRO A 140 20.30 48.31 4.54
C PRO A 140 19.13 48.30 3.52
N GLN A 141 18.14 47.48 3.89
CA GLN A 141 16.76 47.23 3.40
C GLN A 141 16.12 48.16 2.35
N ARG A 142 15.41 47.53 1.39
CA ARG A 142 14.05 47.92 0.94
C ARG A 142 13.26 46.77 0.29
N SER A 143 11.96 46.82 0.57
CA SER A 143 10.78 46.01 0.22
C SER A 143 10.66 45.36 -1.17
N ALA A 144 10.01 44.18 -1.22
CA ALA A 144 8.94 43.89 -2.17
C ALA A 144 8.08 42.69 -1.70
N LEU A 145 6.76 42.85 -1.79
CA LEU A 145 5.72 41.87 -1.48
C LEU A 145 5.79 40.63 -2.40
N GLY A 146 5.30 39.49 -1.90
CA GLY A 146 5.08 38.28 -2.71
C GLY A 146 4.46 37.14 -1.91
N ASP A 147 3.14 37.20 -1.73
CA ASP A 147 2.15 36.12 -1.60
C ASP A 147 2.57 34.76 -0.99
N PRO A 148 2.06 34.35 0.20
CA PRO A 148 2.28 33.01 0.71
C PRO A 148 1.35 32.02 -0.01
N ALA A 149 1.75 31.60 -1.22
CA ALA A 149 1.10 30.51 -1.92
C ALA A 149 1.24 29.22 -1.10
N ALA A 150 0.15 28.93 -0.38
CA ALA A 150 -0.25 27.68 0.24
C ALA A 150 0.70 26.49 0.01
N LEU A 151 1.38 26.11 1.09
CA LEU A 151 2.03 24.81 1.25
C LEU A 151 0.94 23.72 1.29
N ARG A 152 0.35 23.37 0.15
CA ARG A 152 -0.49 22.18 0.03
C ARG A 152 0.41 20.97 -0.07
N VAL A 153 0.57 20.28 1.05
CA VAL A 153 1.24 18.99 1.08
C VAL A 153 0.27 17.94 0.55
N ASP A 154 0.34 17.69 -0.77
CA ASP A 154 -0.36 16.59 -1.42
C ASP A 154 0.43 15.30 -1.20
N HIS A 155 0.01 14.53 -0.19
CA HIS A 155 0.57 13.22 0.11
C HIS A 155 -0.13 12.15 -0.74
N ARG A 156 0.60 11.52 -1.66
CA ARG A 156 0.21 10.24 -2.27
C ARG A 156 1.39 9.28 -2.20
N LEU A 157 1.17 8.13 -1.58
CA LEU A 157 2.13 7.05 -1.44
C LEU A 157 1.71 5.88 -2.33
N ALA A 158 2.66 5.20 -2.97
CA ALA A 158 2.43 3.98 -3.76
C ALA A 158 3.19 2.80 -3.16
N VAL A 159 2.52 1.67 -2.97
CA VAL A 159 3.14 0.41 -2.49
C VAL A 159 3.10 -0.61 -3.63
N PHE A 160 4.25 -1.24 -3.91
CA PHE A 160 4.52 -2.14 -5.04
C PHE A 160 4.87 -3.55 -4.53
N PHE A 161 4.58 -4.56 -5.33
CA PHE A 161 5.10 -5.91 -5.09
C PHE A 161 5.64 -6.60 -6.40
N ALA A 162 6.96 -6.53 -6.73
CA ALA A 162 7.76 -7.54 -7.53
C ALA A 162 9.23 -7.89 -7.02
N GLU A 163 9.48 -9.13 -6.54
CA GLU A 163 10.67 -9.77 -5.86
C GLU A 163 11.55 -9.02 -4.81
N GLY A 164 11.58 -9.45 -3.53
CA GLY A 164 12.63 -9.13 -2.54
C GLY A 164 12.30 -8.75 -1.08
N ALA A 165 11.08 -8.34 -0.69
CA ALA A 165 10.89 -7.70 0.65
C ALA A 165 9.92 -8.35 1.65
N ALA A 166 9.39 -9.54 1.36
CA ALA A 166 8.62 -10.31 2.34
C ALA A 166 9.41 -10.55 3.65
N LEU A 167 10.75 -10.58 3.57
CA LEU A 167 11.63 -10.76 4.73
C LEU A 167 11.65 -9.54 5.67
N ARG A 168 11.53 -8.32 5.14
CA ARG A 168 11.70 -7.07 5.92
C ARG A 168 10.44 -6.70 6.71
N ILE A 169 9.25 -7.03 6.17
CA ILE A 169 7.97 -6.90 6.90
C ILE A 169 7.96 -7.89 8.06
N ARG A 170 8.36 -9.16 7.84
CA ARG A 170 8.44 -10.17 8.91
C ARG A 170 9.44 -9.79 10.02
N GLN A 171 10.58 -9.16 9.68
CA GLN A 171 11.58 -8.70 10.65
C GLN A 171 11.15 -7.43 11.42
N ASN A 172 10.55 -6.44 10.75
CA ASN A 172 10.08 -5.22 11.41
C ASN A 172 8.88 -5.47 12.33
N LEU A 173 8.01 -6.43 11.98
CA LEU A 173 6.86 -6.82 12.81
C LEU A 173 7.28 -7.58 14.07
N GLN A 174 8.24 -8.50 13.98
CA GLN A 174 8.81 -9.14 15.17
C GLN A 174 9.52 -8.14 16.10
N HIS A 175 10.12 -7.07 15.55
CA HIS A 175 10.74 -6.02 16.35
C HIS A 175 9.73 -5.15 17.11
N ARG A 176 8.53 -4.90 16.54
CA ARG A 176 7.46 -4.16 17.21
C ARG A 176 6.76 -5.00 18.28
N LEU A 177 6.52 -6.28 18.03
CA LEU A 177 5.93 -7.22 19.01
C LEU A 177 6.80 -7.41 20.26
N ARG A 178 8.13 -7.28 20.16
CA ARG A 178 9.06 -7.34 21.30
C ARG A 178 9.15 -6.06 22.14
N ARG A 179 8.53 -4.95 21.72
CA ARG A 179 8.55 -3.67 22.45
C ARG A 179 7.26 -3.38 23.22
N THR A 180 6.24 -4.22 23.05
CA THR A 180 4.92 -4.11 23.70
C THR A 180 4.62 -5.30 24.61
N ALA A 181 5.64 -6.11 24.95
CA ALA A 181 5.58 -7.18 25.94
C ALA A 181 6.46 -6.82 27.14
#